data_AF-A0A2E9AGV8-F1
#
_entry.id   AF-A0A2E9AGV8-F1
#
_cell.length_a   1.000
_cell.length_b   1.000
_cell.length_c   1.000
_cell.angle_alpha   90.00
_cell.angle_beta   90.00
_cell.angle_gamma   90.00
#
_symmetry.space_group_name_H-M   'P 1'
#
loop_
_entity.id
_entity.type
_entity.pdbx_description
1 polymer ?
#
loop_
_entity_poly.entity_id
_entity_poly.type
_entity_poly.pdbx_seq_one_letter_code
_entity_poly.pdbx_strand_id
1 'polypeptide(L)'
;MGESEQEQRILRAAEYVLGTLEPRERSRYESQLMHDAEARRELAYWETRLGALGLALRAAEPPAVVWDRVTHELGLERATPVAPSSQKRGAPNRAAANDSGPGIWQGVALVAS
;
A
#
# COMPACT_ATOMS: atom_id res chain seq x y z
N MET A 1 -25.18 13.45 -17.53
CA MET A 1 -24.39 12.22 -17.71
C MET A 1 -23.08 12.21 -16.91
N GLY A 2 -22.49 13.36 -16.55
CA GLY A 2 -21.24 13.38 -15.76
C GLY A 2 -21.38 13.07 -14.25
N GLU A 3 -22.54 13.36 -13.63
CA GLU A 3 -22.73 13.16 -12.19
C GLU A 3 -22.63 11.69 -11.77
N SER A 4 -23.20 10.76 -12.56
CA SER A 4 -23.14 9.32 -12.25
C SER A 4 -21.73 8.75 -12.40
N GLU A 5 -20.92 9.28 -13.31
CA GLU A 5 -19.53 8.84 -13.48
C GLU A 5 -18.66 9.32 -12.32
N GLN A 6 -18.92 10.54 -11.84
CA GLN A 6 -18.25 11.09 -10.66
C GLN A 6 -18.63 10.28 -9.40
N GLU A 7 -19.90 9.99 -9.20
CA GLU A 7 -20.36 9.18 -8.06
C GLU A 7 -19.73 7.77 -8.08
N GLN A 8 -19.70 7.11 -9.24
CA GLN A 8 -19.03 5.82 -9.38
C GLN A 8 -17.53 5.89 -9.08
N ARG A 9 -16.85 6.97 -9.47
CA ARG A 9 -15.42 7.17 -9.17
C ARG A 9 -15.19 7.35 -7.67
N ILE A 10 -16.02 8.15 -7.00
CA ILE A 10 -15.95 8.36 -5.54
C ILE A 10 -16.19 7.04 -4.82
N LEU A 11 -17.22 6.28 -5.22
CA LEU A 11 -17.57 5.02 -4.58
C LEU A 11 -16.46 3.98 -4.73
N ARG A 12 -15.93 3.77 -5.94
CA ARG A 12 -14.82 2.83 -6.17
C ARG A 12 -13.58 3.17 -5.36
N ALA A 13 -13.25 4.46 -5.22
CA ALA A 13 -12.13 4.89 -4.39
C ALA A 13 -12.34 4.50 -2.92
N ALA A 14 -13.53 4.76 -2.37
CA ALA A 14 -13.87 4.39 -1.00
C ALA A 14 -13.83 2.87 -0.78
N GLU A 15 -14.43 2.10 -1.69
CA GLU A 15 -14.45 0.64 -1.62
C GLU A 15 -13.06 0.02 -1.80
N TYR A 16 -12.20 0.63 -2.62
CA TYR A 16 -10.81 0.22 -2.75
C TYR A 16 -10.06 0.37 -1.42
N VAL A 17 -10.16 1.54 -0.78
CA VAL A 17 -9.48 1.82 0.50
C VAL A 17 -9.98 0.92 1.63
N LEU A 18 -11.28 0.63 1.65
CA LEU A 18 -11.88 -0.29 2.63
C LEU A 18 -11.56 -1.77 2.32
N GLY A 19 -11.04 -2.08 1.13
CA GLY A 19 -10.75 -3.43 0.70
C GLY A 19 -12.00 -4.26 0.37
N THR A 20 -13.12 -3.62 0.05
CA THR A 20 -14.41 -4.28 -0.22
C THR A 20 -14.68 -4.51 -1.71
N LEU A 21 -13.86 -3.96 -2.62
CA LEU A 21 -13.97 -4.23 -4.05
C LEU A 21 -13.73 -5.71 -4.37
N GLU A 22 -14.50 -6.23 -5.32
CA GLU A 22 -14.25 -7.57 -5.86
C GLU A 22 -12.86 -7.63 -6.54
N PRO A 23 -12.17 -8.80 -6.55
CA PRO A 23 -10.82 -8.90 -7.10
C PRO A 23 -10.66 -8.38 -8.53
N ARG A 24 -11.67 -8.63 -9.39
CA ARG A 24 -11.64 -8.17 -10.78
C ARG A 24 -11.79 -6.65 -10.90
N GLU A 25 -12.64 -6.06 -10.07
CA GLU A 25 -12.87 -4.62 -10.04
C GLU A 25 -11.67 -3.89 -9.45
N ARG A 26 -11.07 -4.47 -8.41
CA ARG A 26 -9.81 -4.01 -7.84
C ARG A 26 -8.71 -3.91 -8.90
N SER A 27 -8.44 -4.98 -9.65
CA SER A 27 -7.39 -4.97 -10.70
C SER A 27 -7.68 -3.95 -11.81
N ARG A 28 -8.95 -3.74 -12.16
CA ARG A 28 -9.34 -2.70 -13.12
C ARG A 28 -9.09 -1.31 -12.56
N TYR A 29 -9.45 -1.07 -11.31
CA TYR A 29 -9.22 0.21 -10.64
C TYR A 29 -7.72 0.51 -10.48
N GLU A 30 -6.90 -0.49 -10.12
CA GLU A 30 -5.44 -0.38 -10.07
C GLU A 30 -4.84 -0.01 -11.43
N SER A 31 -5.34 -0.61 -12.51
CA SER A 31 -4.95 -0.23 -13.87
C SER A 31 -5.38 1.21 -14.20
N GLN A 32 -6.58 1.62 -13.79
CA GLN A 32 -7.10 2.98 -13.98
C GLN A 32 -6.23 4.04 -13.28
N LEU A 33 -5.77 3.76 -12.06
CA LEU A 33 -4.93 4.67 -11.28
C LEU A 33 -3.63 5.05 -12.00
N MET A 34 -3.13 4.21 -12.92
CA MET A 34 -1.91 4.49 -13.67
C MET A 34 -2.06 5.68 -14.63
N HIS A 35 -3.26 5.96 -15.12
CA HIS A 35 -3.50 6.97 -16.16
C HIS A 35 -4.56 8.02 -15.79
N ASP A 36 -5.34 7.80 -14.74
CA ASP A 36 -6.38 8.72 -14.28
C ASP A 36 -5.90 9.51 -13.04
N ALA A 37 -5.71 10.82 -13.21
CA ALA A 37 -5.30 11.71 -12.11
C ALA A 37 -6.45 12.02 -11.14
N GLU A 38 -7.71 12.02 -11.62
CA GLU A 38 -8.87 12.27 -10.78
C GLU A 38 -9.12 11.06 -9.86
N ALA A 39 -9.01 9.84 -10.40
CA ALA A 39 -9.08 8.62 -9.59
C ALA A 39 -8.02 8.59 -8.48
N ARG A 40 -6.76 8.97 -8.79
CA ARG A 40 -5.70 9.08 -7.78
C ARG A 40 -5.99 10.12 -6.70
N ARG A 41 -6.62 11.25 -7.08
CA ARG A 41 -7.03 12.28 -6.11
C ARG A 41 -8.11 11.76 -5.15
N GLU A 42 -9.12 11.07 -5.69
CA GLU A 42 -10.18 10.47 -4.86
C GLU A 42 -9.62 9.36 -3.95
N LEU A 43 -8.69 8.54 -4.45
CA LEU A 43 -7.98 7.54 -3.64
C LEU A 43 -7.27 8.19 -2.46
N ALA A 44 -6.41 9.18 -2.71
CA ALA A 44 -5.65 9.86 -1.66
C ALA A 44 -6.56 10.54 -0.62
N TYR A 45 -7.70 11.09 -1.07
CA TYR A 45 -8.71 11.66 -0.19
C TYR A 45 -9.27 10.61 0.79
N TRP A 46 -9.67 9.45 0.28
CA TRP A 46 -10.23 8.38 1.11
C TRP A 46 -9.18 7.69 1.99
N GLU A 47 -7.95 7.49 1.51
CA GLU A 47 -6.84 6.97 2.31
C GLU A 47 -6.56 7.87 3.51
N THR A 48 -6.52 9.18 3.30
CA THR A 48 -6.30 10.16 4.38
C THR A 48 -7.44 10.12 5.39
N ARG A 49 -8.69 10.12 4.90
CA ARG A 49 -9.89 10.20 5.75
C ARG A 49 -10.09 8.94 6.60
N LEU A 50 -9.92 7.76 5.99
CA LEU A 50 -10.14 6.48 6.65
C LEU A 50 -8.91 6.02 7.45
N GLY A 51 -7.70 6.34 6.99
CA GLY A 51 -6.47 6.06 7.72
C GLY A 51 -6.44 6.73 9.10
N ALA A 52 -6.97 7.96 9.21
CA ALA A 52 -7.10 8.66 10.48
C ALA A 52 -7.96 7.90 11.52
N LEU A 53 -8.94 7.11 11.08
CA LEU A 53 -9.77 6.30 11.97
C LEU A 53 -8.98 5.13 12.57
N GLY A 54 -8.10 4.51 11.77
CA GLY A 54 -7.24 3.43 12.25
C GLY A 54 -6.27 3.88 13.34
N LEU A 55 -5.75 5.11 13.24
CA LEU A 55 -4.85 5.70 14.24
C LEU A 55 -5.53 6.03 15.57
N ALA A 56 -6.85 6.19 15.59
CA ALA A 56 -7.62 6.41 16.81
C ALA A 56 -7.83 5.12 17.62
N LEU A 57 -7.50 3.96 17.06
CA LEU A 57 -7.63 2.67 17.75
C LEU A 57 -6.46 2.46 18.71
N ARG A 58 -6.73 1.72 19.79
CA ARG A 58 -5.67 1.29 20.70
C ARG A 58 -4.76 0.29 19.97
N ALA A 59 -3.46 0.54 20.00
CA ALA A 59 -2.47 -0.40 19.49
C ALA A 59 -2.56 -1.75 20.22
N ALA A 60 -2.54 -2.84 19.45
CA ALA A 60 -2.42 -4.19 19.96
C ALA A 60 -1.00 -4.69 19.69
N GLU A 61 -0.31 -5.18 20.71
CA GLU A 61 1.05 -5.69 20.57
C GLU A 61 1.01 -7.06 19.87
N PRO A 62 1.68 -7.23 18.72
CA PRO A 62 1.77 -8.52 18.05
C PRO A 62 2.70 -9.47 18.82
N PRO A 63 2.49 -10.80 18.76
CA PRO A 63 3.47 -11.76 19.28
C PRO A 63 4.84 -11.62 18.61
N ALA A 64 5.94 -11.71 19.37
CA ALA A 64 7.31 -11.51 18.86
C ALA A 64 7.65 -12.37 17.63
N VAL A 65 7.16 -13.62 17.59
CA VAL A 65 7.34 -14.55 16.47
C VAL A 65 6.84 -14.00 15.13
N VAL A 66 5.80 -13.15 15.16
CA VAL A 66 5.30 -12.51 13.94
C VAL A 66 6.35 -11.55 13.39
N TRP A 67 6.99 -10.79 14.27
CA TRP A 67 8.00 -9.83 13.85
C TRP A 67 9.29 -10.50 13.40
N ASP A 68 9.73 -11.53 14.11
CA ASP A 68 10.88 -12.35 13.70
C ASP A 68 10.67 -12.94 12.29
N ARG A 69 9.47 -13.47 12.02
CA ARG A 69 9.13 -14.00 10.70
C ARG A 69 9.18 -12.92 9.62
N VAL A 70 8.63 -11.74 9.90
CA VAL A 70 8.66 -10.61 8.94
C VAL A 70 10.11 -10.19 8.67
N THR A 71 10.95 -10.04 9.69
CA THR A 71 12.36 -9.66 9.51
C THR A 71 13.14 -10.71 8.73
N HIS A 72 12.85 -12.00 8.94
CA HIS A 72 13.46 -13.10 8.20
C HIS A 72 13.04 -13.10 6.72
N GLU A 73 11.73 -13.04 6.43
CA GLU A 73 11.20 -13.04 5.05
C GLU A 73 11.68 -11.80 4.26
N LEU A 74 11.85 -10.66 4.92
CA LEU A 74 12.40 -9.45 4.33
C LEU A 74 13.94 -9.43 4.27
N GLY A 75 14.63 -10.40 4.87
CA GLY A 75 16.09 -10.44 4.94
C GLY A 75 16.73 -9.33 5.77
N LEU A 76 15.98 -8.74 6.70
CA LEU A 76 16.40 -7.59 7.53
C LEU A 76 17.31 -7.96 8.70
N GLU A 77 17.55 -9.25 8.94
CA GLU A 77 18.40 -9.76 10.03
C GLU A 77 19.90 -9.42 9.86
N ARG A 78 20.32 -8.96 8.67
CA ARG A 78 21.69 -8.54 8.38
C ARG A 78 21.84 -7.02 8.35
N ALA A 79 21.76 -6.40 9.52
CA ALA A 79 22.41 -5.10 9.75
C ALA A 79 23.70 -5.35 10.54
N THR A 80 24.77 -5.73 9.84
CA THR A 80 26.12 -5.51 10.38
C THR A 80 26.30 -3.99 10.57
N PRO A 81 26.96 -3.51 11.64
CA PRO A 81 27.17 -2.08 11.82
C PRO A 81 27.95 -1.54 10.61
N VAL A 82 27.28 -0.76 9.77
CA VAL A 82 27.90 -0.21 8.56
C VAL A 82 28.80 0.94 9.01
N ALA A 83 30.11 0.68 9.09
CA ALA A 83 31.10 1.75 9.05
C ALA A 83 30.86 2.59 7.77
N PRO A 84 30.97 3.93 7.82
CA PRO A 84 30.54 4.78 6.71
C PRO A 84 31.43 4.56 5.48
N SER A 85 30.94 3.79 4.51
CA SER A 85 31.55 3.67 3.20
C SER A 85 30.75 4.47 2.17
N SER A 86 31.41 5.45 1.55
CA SER A 86 30.92 6.29 0.47
C SER A 86 30.47 5.43 -0.72
N GLN A 87 29.16 5.24 -0.88
CA GLN A 87 28.60 4.31 -1.87
C GLN A 87 28.15 5.03 -3.14
N LYS A 88 28.77 4.68 -4.27
CA LYS A 88 28.26 4.97 -5.62
C LYS A 88 26.94 4.21 -5.83
N ARG A 89 25.89 4.95 -6.20
CA ARG A 89 24.55 4.42 -6.50
C ARG A 89 24.54 3.58 -7.79
N GLY A 90 24.11 2.33 -7.66
CA GLY A 90 23.63 1.49 -8.74
C GLY A 90 22.63 0.49 -8.17
N ALA A 91 21.34 0.77 -8.34
CA ALA A 91 20.26 -0.02 -7.75
C ALA A 91 19.88 -1.21 -8.64
N PRO A 92 19.73 -2.44 -8.10
CA PRO A 92 18.90 -3.45 -8.72
C PRO A 92 17.47 -3.35 -8.17
N ASN A 93 16.52 -3.24 -9.10
CA ASN A 93 15.08 -3.27 -8.85
C ASN A 93 14.68 -4.68 -8.35
N ARG A 94 14.23 -4.79 -7.09
CA ARG A 94 13.58 -5.99 -6.58
C ARG A 94 12.19 -5.58 -6.10
N ALA A 95 11.19 -6.26 -6.65
CA ALA A 95 9.79 -6.16 -6.29
C ALA A 95 9.61 -6.12 -4.77
N ALA A 96 8.74 -5.23 -4.31
CA ALA A 96 8.40 -5.13 -2.89
C ALA A 96 7.87 -6.50 -2.42
N ALA A 97 8.24 -6.92 -1.21
CA ALA A 97 7.87 -8.22 -0.62
C ALA A 97 6.35 -8.48 -0.53
N ASN A 98 5.56 -7.47 -0.86
CA ASN A 98 4.14 -7.56 -1.09
C ASN A 98 3.78 -8.55 -2.21
N ASP A 99 4.53 -8.65 -3.31
CA ASP A 99 4.03 -9.20 -4.58
C ASP A 99 3.93 -10.74 -4.69
N SER A 100 3.95 -11.51 -3.59
CA SER A 100 3.98 -12.98 -3.63
C SER A 100 2.99 -13.66 -2.68
N GLY A 101 1.71 -13.75 -3.07
CA GLY A 101 0.76 -14.73 -2.51
C GLY A 101 -0.69 -14.26 -2.38
N PRO A 102 -1.69 -15.16 -2.45
CA PRO A 102 -3.09 -14.79 -2.37
C PRO A 102 -3.50 -14.57 -0.90
N GLY A 103 -3.91 -13.35 -0.55
CA GLY A 103 -4.59 -13.11 0.73
C GLY A 103 -4.38 -11.75 1.38
N ILE A 104 -5.21 -10.79 0.98
CA ILE A 104 -5.80 -9.71 1.80
C ILE A 104 -4.98 -8.44 2.11
N TRP A 105 -3.64 -8.38 2.09
CA TRP A 105 -2.94 -7.14 2.52
C TRP A 105 -1.82 -6.63 1.62
N GLN A 106 -2.15 -6.33 0.36
CA GLN A 106 -1.27 -5.57 -0.53
C GLN A 106 -1.39 -4.06 -0.25
N GLY A 107 -0.69 -3.61 0.80
CA GLY A 107 -0.65 -2.22 1.25
C GLY A 107 0.35 -1.37 0.46
N VAL A 108 -0.11 -0.23 -0.05
CA VAL A 108 0.67 0.74 -0.82
C VAL A 108 1.66 1.45 0.12
N ALA A 109 2.94 1.16 -0.03
CA ALA A 109 4.01 2.07 0.38
C ALA A 109 4.61 2.68 -0.89
N LEU A 110 4.08 3.83 -1.32
CA LEU A 110 4.78 4.69 -2.28
C LEU A 110 4.85 6.11 -1.72
N VAL A 111 6.06 6.39 -1.22
CA VAL A 111 6.58 7.70 -0.84
C VAL A 111 6.42 8.68 -1.99
N ALA A 112 5.71 9.79 -1.74
CA ALA A 112 5.79 10.97 -2.57
C ALA A 112 7.18 11.62 -2.41
N SER A 113 7.80 12.01 -3.53
CA SER A 113 8.90 12.98 -3.59
C SER A 113 8.37 14.32 -4.06
#